data_AF-A0A5Y4CYH2-F1
#
_entry.id   AF-A0A5Y4CYH2-F1
#
_cell.length_a   1.000
_cell.length_b   1.000
_cell.length_c   1.000
_cell.angle_alpha   90.00
_cell.angle_beta   90.00
_cell.angle_gamma   90.00
#
_symmetry.space_group_name_H-M   'P 1'
#
loop_
_entity.id
_entity.type
_entity.pdbx_description
1 polymer ?
#
loop_
_entity_poly.entity_id
_entity_poly.type
_entity_poly.pdbx_seq_one_letter_code
_entity_poly.pdbx_strand_id
1 'polypeptide(L)'
;MSESSQSLFMIHNMPSWVTIPEAAEITMEALKRKIIPGDIYRHALSGDILLSIYFQSPVIIKKIQTFNGKVKFRQFEGGLIDKLCQLDKNGFIYEHNLTLCTEGKYIHPTPRIIDTTLMGYEYVLIQRILAHEFKFPLPVTGA
;
A
#
# COMPACT_ATOMS: atom_id res chain seq x y z
N MET A 1 -19.67 34.73 -4.47
CA MET A 1 -19.87 33.26 -4.40
C MET A 1 -19.45 32.82 -3.01
N SER A 2 -20.30 32.12 -2.26
CA SER A 2 -20.03 31.73 -0.87
C SER A 2 -18.97 30.63 -0.79
N GLU A 3 -18.22 30.56 0.30
CA GLU A 3 -17.22 29.50 0.57
C GLU A 3 -17.84 28.09 0.53
N SER A 4 -19.13 27.97 0.86
CA SER A 4 -19.92 26.74 0.74
C SER A 4 -20.16 26.30 -0.71
N SER A 5 -20.26 27.23 -1.66
CA SER A 5 -20.45 26.90 -3.08
C SER A 5 -19.14 26.53 -3.76
N GLN A 6 -18.00 27.06 -3.30
CA GLN A 6 -16.67 26.68 -3.83
C GLN A 6 -16.26 25.27 -3.37
N SER A 7 -16.50 24.94 -2.10
CA SER A 7 -16.22 23.60 -1.55
C SER A 7 -17.05 22.51 -2.22
N LEU A 8 -18.34 22.77 -2.49
CA LEU A 8 -19.20 21.85 -3.25
C LEU A 8 -18.79 21.70 -4.72
N PHE A 9 -18.25 22.74 -5.36
CA PHE A 9 -17.80 22.70 -6.75
C PHE A 9 -16.52 21.86 -6.94
N MET A 10 -15.62 21.88 -5.95
CA MET A 10 -14.40 21.05 -5.93
C MET A 10 -14.73 19.55 -5.86
N ILE A 11 -15.73 19.18 -5.04
CA ILE A 11 -16.13 17.76 -4.84
C ILE A 11 -16.67 17.13 -6.14
N HIS A 12 -17.31 17.92 -6.99
CA HIS A 12 -17.98 17.42 -8.20
C HIS A 12 -17.03 17.14 -9.39
N ASN A 13 -15.77 17.61 -9.30
CA ASN A 13 -14.75 17.50 -10.35
C ASN A 13 -13.50 16.71 -9.90
N MET A 14 -13.53 16.14 -8.70
CA MET A 14 -12.39 15.43 -8.14
C MET A 14 -12.25 14.08 -8.84
N PRO A 15 -11.06 13.73 -9.37
CA PRO A 15 -10.85 12.42 -9.95
C PRO A 15 -11.10 11.36 -8.87
N SER A 16 -11.60 10.19 -9.28
CA SER A 16 -11.97 9.11 -8.36
C SER A 16 -10.80 8.61 -7.50
N TRP A 17 -9.57 8.91 -7.92
CA TRP A 17 -8.33 8.63 -7.21
C TRP A 17 -7.34 9.79 -7.44
N VAL A 18 -6.59 10.14 -6.40
CA VAL A 18 -5.53 11.15 -6.44
C VAL A 18 -4.25 10.58 -5.87
N THR A 19 -3.12 11.04 -6.37
CA THR A 19 -1.81 10.76 -5.78
C THR A 19 -1.64 11.51 -4.46
N ILE A 20 -0.68 11.11 -3.62
CA ILE A 20 -0.42 11.77 -2.33
C ILE A 20 -0.07 13.26 -2.50
N PRO A 21 0.77 13.68 -3.47
CA PRO A 21 1.03 15.10 -3.70
C PRO A 21 -0.23 15.88 -4.11
N GLU A 22 -1.02 15.34 -5.04
CA GLU A 22 -2.28 15.96 -5.47
C GLU A 22 -3.26 16.09 -4.29
N ALA A 23 -3.37 15.06 -3.44
CA ALA A 23 -4.20 15.10 -2.23
C ALA A 23 -3.75 16.21 -1.27
N ALA A 24 -2.44 16.40 -1.08
CA ALA A 24 -1.90 17.47 -0.25
C ALA A 24 -2.21 18.86 -0.84
N GLU A 25 -2.09 19.03 -2.16
CA GLU A 25 -2.41 20.28 -2.86
C GLU A 25 -3.90 20.63 -2.75
N ILE A 26 -4.79 19.67 -3.03
CA ILE A 26 -6.25 19.87 -2.93
C ILE A 26 -6.65 20.22 -1.49
N THR A 27 -6.04 19.55 -0.50
CA THR A 27 -6.32 19.82 0.92
C THR A 27 -5.77 21.19 1.34
N MET A 28 -4.60 21.59 0.84
CA MET A 28 -4.02 22.91 1.07
C MET A 28 -4.94 24.02 0.54
N GLU A 29 -5.47 23.87 -0.67
CA GLU A 29 -6.41 24.83 -1.27
C GLU A 29 -7.72 24.91 -0.47
N ALA A 30 -8.26 23.76 -0.05
CA ALA A 30 -9.50 23.70 0.71
C ALA A 30 -9.38 24.32 2.12
N LEU A 31 -8.28 24.04 2.83
CA LEU A 31 -8.07 24.51 4.21
C LEU A 31 -7.40 25.87 4.31
N LYS A 32 -6.90 26.42 3.20
CA LYS A 32 -6.08 27.66 3.15
C LYS A 32 -4.90 27.60 4.13
N ARG A 33 -4.32 26.41 4.33
CA ARG A 33 -3.20 26.13 5.23
C ARG A 33 -2.17 25.28 4.51
N LYS A 34 -0.90 25.47 4.84
CA LYS A 34 0.18 24.66 4.28
C LYS A 34 -0.01 23.20 4.72
N ILE A 35 -0.26 22.33 3.75
CA ILE A 35 -0.30 20.87 3.90
C ILE A 35 0.83 20.31 3.03
N ILE A 36 1.57 19.35 3.56
CA ILE A 36 2.60 18.63 2.80
C ILE A 36 2.26 17.14 2.70
N PRO A 37 2.83 16.38 1.74
CA PRO A 37 2.59 14.93 1.62
C PRO A 37 2.80 14.16 2.92
N GLY A 38 3.78 14.59 3.73
CA GLY A 38 4.02 14.10 5.08
C GLY A 38 2.79 14.10 5.99
N ASP A 39 1.92 15.11 5.90
CA ASP A 39 0.71 15.19 6.71
C ASP A 39 -0.32 14.13 6.30
N ILE A 40 -0.42 13.83 5.00
CA ILE A 40 -1.26 12.74 4.48
C ILE A 40 -0.77 11.39 5.04
N TYR A 41 0.54 11.14 5.02
CA TYR A 41 1.12 9.92 5.59
C TYR A 41 0.83 9.80 7.11
N ARG A 42 0.87 10.89 7.88
CA ARG A 42 0.50 10.85 9.31
C ARG A 42 -0.94 10.48 9.54
N HIS A 43 -1.86 11.10 8.79
CA HIS A 43 -3.28 10.81 8.88
C HIS A 43 -3.59 9.38 8.43
N ALA A 44 -2.87 8.88 7.41
CA ALA A 44 -2.96 7.49 7.00
C ALA A 44 -2.52 6.51 8.11
N LEU A 45 -1.36 6.77 8.75
CA LEU A 45 -0.89 5.96 9.87
C LEU A 45 -1.78 6.05 11.12
N SER A 46 -2.54 7.14 11.26
CA SER A 46 -3.52 7.35 12.34
C SER A 46 -4.87 6.68 12.06
N GLY A 47 -5.08 6.17 10.84
CA GLY A 47 -6.33 5.55 10.41
C GLY A 47 -7.41 6.51 9.92
N ASP A 48 -7.07 7.80 9.76
CA ASP A 48 -8.01 8.83 9.29
C ASP A 48 -8.22 8.77 7.77
N ILE A 49 -7.22 8.29 7.04
CA ILE A 49 -7.20 8.22 5.58
C ILE A 49 -6.75 6.82 5.16
N LEU A 50 -7.43 6.25 4.19
CA LEU A 50 -7.01 5.00 3.58
C LEU A 50 -6.07 5.30 2.39
N LEU A 51 -4.94 4.60 2.34
CA LEU A 51 -4.06 4.60 1.18
C LEU A 51 -4.40 3.42 0.29
N SER A 52 -4.15 3.56 -1.00
CA SER A 52 -4.34 2.48 -1.97
C SER A 52 -3.12 2.35 -2.86
N ILE A 53 -2.80 1.13 -3.28
CA ILE A 53 -1.69 0.81 -4.18
C ILE A 53 -2.23 0.76 -5.60
N TYR A 54 -1.68 1.59 -6.48
CA TYR A 54 -1.96 1.56 -7.91
C TYR A 54 -0.96 0.68 -8.66
N PHE A 55 -1.47 -0.23 -9.49
CA PHE A 55 -0.67 -1.10 -10.34
C PHE A 55 -0.71 -0.61 -11.79
N GLN A 56 0.47 -0.28 -12.34
CA GLN A 56 0.61 0.17 -13.73
C GLN A 56 0.21 -0.91 -14.74
N SER A 57 0.40 -2.19 -14.40
CA SER A 57 -0.05 -3.35 -15.17
C SER A 57 -1.19 -4.10 -14.46
N PRO A 58 -2.03 -4.86 -15.17
CA PRO A 58 -2.99 -5.75 -14.54
C PRO A 58 -2.29 -6.74 -13.60
N VAL A 59 -2.84 -6.89 -12.40
CA VAL A 59 -2.38 -7.90 -11.42
C VAL A 59 -3.47 -8.92 -11.15
N ILE A 60 -3.05 -10.14 -10.84
CA ILE A 60 -3.92 -11.22 -10.40
C ILE A 60 -3.43 -11.62 -9.02
N ILE A 61 -4.30 -11.51 -8.02
CA ILE A 61 -3.95 -11.80 -6.63
C ILE A 61 -4.75 -13.01 -6.14
N LYS A 62 -4.21 -13.69 -5.14
CA LYS A 62 -4.88 -14.82 -4.47
C LYS A 62 -4.61 -14.76 -2.98
N LYS A 63 -5.63 -15.07 -2.18
CA LYS A 63 -5.56 -14.94 -0.73
C LYS A 63 -4.53 -15.92 -0.16
N ILE A 64 -3.67 -15.44 0.73
CA ILE A 64 -2.75 -16.29 1.50
C ILE A 64 -3.56 -17.08 2.53
N GLN A 65 -3.29 -18.39 2.61
CA GLN A 65 -3.88 -19.25 3.61
C GLN A 65 -3.23 -19.01 4.97
N THR A 66 -4.06 -18.93 6.01
CA THR A 66 -3.62 -18.86 7.40
C THR A 66 -4.10 -20.08 8.17
N PHE A 67 -3.31 -20.52 9.16
CA PHE A 67 -3.65 -21.58 10.09
C PHE A 67 -3.28 -21.11 11.50
N ASN A 68 -4.26 -21.06 12.40
CA ASN A 68 -4.10 -20.53 13.77
C ASN A 68 -3.45 -19.13 13.80
N GLY A 69 -3.88 -18.24 12.89
CA GLY A 69 -3.37 -16.86 12.80
C GLY A 69 -1.97 -16.73 12.21
N LYS A 70 -1.33 -17.83 11.76
CA LYS A 70 -0.02 -17.80 11.11
C LYS A 70 -0.15 -18.10 9.62
N VAL A 71 0.73 -17.50 8.83
CA VAL A 71 0.84 -17.80 7.40
C VAL A 71 1.24 -19.26 7.22
N LYS A 72 0.50 -19.97 6.36
CA LYS A 72 0.78 -21.38 6.07
C LYS A 72 1.74 -21.50 4.90
N PHE A 73 2.76 -22.34 5.08
CA PHE A 73 3.73 -22.69 4.05
C PHE A 73 3.59 -24.16 3.66
N ARG A 74 4.08 -24.51 2.47
CA ARG A 74 4.28 -25.89 2.03
C ARG A 74 5.64 -26.04 1.38
N GLN A 75 6.11 -27.27 1.26
CA GLN A 75 7.30 -27.57 0.49
C GLN A 75 7.10 -27.14 -0.97
N PHE A 76 8.13 -26.54 -1.54
CA PHE A 76 8.17 -26.17 -2.94
C PHE A 76 8.53 -27.38 -3.79
N GLU A 77 7.69 -27.67 -4.79
CA GLU A 77 7.78 -28.86 -5.65
C GLU A 77 8.14 -28.51 -7.11
N GLY A 78 8.43 -27.24 -7.41
CA GLY A 78 8.73 -26.76 -8.76
C GLY A 78 10.20 -26.92 -9.19
N GLY A 79 10.46 -26.67 -10.47
CA GLY A 79 11.82 -26.65 -11.04
C GLY A 79 12.56 -25.33 -10.78
N LEU A 80 13.74 -25.18 -11.41
CA LEU A 80 14.58 -23.98 -11.29
C LEU A 80 13.86 -22.71 -11.80
N ILE A 81 13.13 -22.82 -12.91
CA ILE A 81 12.37 -21.70 -13.50
C ILE A 81 11.27 -21.26 -12.53
N ASP A 82 10.55 -22.21 -11.95
CA ASP A 82 9.50 -21.92 -10.99
C ASP A 82 10.07 -21.23 -9.74
N LYS A 83 11.29 -21.61 -9.30
CA LYS A 83 12.00 -20.92 -8.21
C LYS A 83 12.35 -19.49 -8.58
N LEU A 84 12.85 -19.24 -9.80
CA LEU A 84 13.13 -17.89 -10.28
C LEU A 84 11.86 -17.03 -10.31
N CYS A 85 10.72 -17.62 -10.70
CA CYS A 85 9.43 -16.93 -10.72
C CYS A 85 8.87 -16.58 -9.34
N GLN A 86 9.42 -17.12 -8.24
CA GLN A 86 9.06 -16.66 -6.89
C GLN A 86 9.63 -15.26 -6.59
N LEU A 87 10.59 -14.77 -7.39
CA LEU A 87 11.23 -13.46 -7.24
C LEU A 87 11.82 -13.22 -5.83
N ASP A 88 12.10 -14.30 -5.10
CA ASP A 88 12.75 -14.28 -3.80
C ASP A 88 14.24 -14.61 -3.96
N LYS A 89 15.06 -13.57 -3.95
CA LYS A 89 16.52 -13.69 -4.05
C LYS A 89 17.09 -14.60 -2.96
N ASN A 90 16.63 -14.44 -1.72
CA ASN A 90 17.18 -15.18 -0.59
C ASN A 90 16.69 -16.63 -0.62
N GLY A 91 15.41 -16.85 -0.92
CA GLY A 91 14.89 -18.20 -1.10
C GLY A 91 15.56 -18.98 -2.24
N PHE A 92 15.97 -18.27 -3.31
CA PHE A 92 16.75 -18.86 -4.39
C PHE A 92 18.20 -19.20 -3.97
N ILE A 93 18.90 -18.29 -3.31
CA ILE A 93 20.33 -18.47 -2.92
C ILE A 93 20.49 -19.49 -1.78
N TYR A 94 19.62 -19.44 -0.77
CA TYR A 94 19.74 -20.24 0.44
C TYR A 94 18.89 -21.52 0.40
N GLU A 95 18.37 -21.88 -0.78
CA GLU A 95 17.53 -23.07 -1.01
C GLU A 95 16.35 -23.20 -0.03
N HIS A 96 15.72 -22.08 0.33
CA HIS A 96 14.48 -22.14 1.09
C HIS A 96 13.37 -22.67 0.19
N ASN A 97 13.16 -23.99 0.26
CA ASN A 97 12.17 -24.71 -0.53
C ASN A 97 10.77 -24.62 0.10
N LEU A 98 10.38 -23.44 0.57
CA LEU A 98 9.04 -23.19 1.10
C LEU A 98 8.31 -22.20 0.20
N THR A 99 7.03 -22.43 -0.01
CA THR A 99 6.16 -21.50 -0.74
C THR A 99 4.87 -21.26 0.03
N LEU A 100 4.28 -20.08 -0.17
CA LEU A 100 3.05 -19.67 0.50
C LEU A 100 1.88 -20.52 0.01
N CYS A 101 1.12 -21.07 0.95
CA CYS A 101 -0.17 -21.66 0.61
C CYS A 101 -1.15 -20.54 0.27
N THR A 102 -1.88 -20.69 -0.83
CA THR A 102 -2.94 -19.77 -1.25
C THR A 102 -4.27 -20.49 -1.34
N GLU A 103 -5.35 -19.78 -1.02
CA GLU A 103 -6.71 -20.31 -1.00
C GLU A 103 -7.69 -19.41 -1.76
N GLY A 104 -8.87 -19.95 -2.05
CA GLY A 104 -9.94 -19.22 -2.73
C GLY A 104 -9.70 -18.99 -4.22
N LYS A 105 -10.52 -18.11 -4.80
CA LYS A 105 -10.50 -17.74 -6.22
C LYS A 105 -9.44 -16.67 -6.48
N TYR A 106 -8.97 -16.61 -7.73
CA TYR A 106 -8.19 -15.48 -8.21
C TYR A 106 -9.05 -14.21 -8.17
N ILE A 107 -8.42 -13.11 -7.75
CA ILE A 107 -9.02 -11.79 -7.69
C ILE A 107 -8.32 -10.93 -8.75
N HIS A 108 -9.13 -10.22 -9.53
CA HIS A 108 -8.69 -9.32 -10.58
C HIS A 108 -9.10 -7.89 -10.18
N PRO A 109 -8.21 -7.12 -9.52
CA PRO A 109 -8.53 -5.78 -9.06
C PRO A 109 -8.95 -4.91 -10.25
N THR A 110 -10.21 -4.49 -10.25
CA THR A 110 -10.77 -3.56 -11.22
C THR A 110 -11.53 -2.49 -10.42
N PRO A 111 -11.00 -1.25 -10.31
CA PRO A 111 -9.80 -0.70 -10.94
C PRO A 111 -8.50 -1.35 -10.42
N ARG A 112 -7.36 -1.14 -11.10
CA ARG A 112 -6.01 -1.67 -10.75
C ARG A 112 -5.45 -1.05 -9.46
N ILE A 113 -6.31 -0.87 -8.47
CA ILE A 113 -6.08 -0.19 -7.22
C ILE A 113 -6.53 -1.15 -6.13
N ILE A 114 -5.69 -1.31 -5.11
CA ILE A 114 -6.00 -2.13 -3.94
C ILE A 114 -5.81 -1.27 -2.70
N ASP A 115 -6.85 -1.19 -1.90
CA ASP A 115 -6.82 -0.53 -0.60
C ASP A 115 -5.87 -1.27 0.34
N THR A 116 -4.93 -0.55 0.94
CA THR A 116 -4.02 -1.10 1.94
C THR A 116 -4.61 -0.91 3.33
N THR A 117 -4.44 -1.94 4.16
CA THR A 117 -4.77 -1.88 5.59
C THR A 117 -3.63 -1.27 6.41
N LEU A 118 -2.52 -0.90 5.75
CA LEU A 118 -1.27 -0.46 6.35
C LEU A 118 -0.82 -1.40 7.47
N MET A 119 -0.68 -2.69 7.15
CA MET A 119 -0.23 -3.71 8.08
C MET A 119 1.14 -4.28 7.68
N GLY A 120 1.94 -4.64 8.68
CA GLY A 120 3.25 -5.27 8.47
C GLY A 120 4.19 -4.41 7.62
N TYR A 121 4.63 -4.93 6.47
CA TYR A 121 5.62 -4.23 5.63
C TYR A 121 5.12 -2.90 5.07
N GLU A 122 3.83 -2.81 4.71
CA GLU A 122 3.23 -1.58 4.17
C GLU A 122 3.30 -0.45 5.20
N TYR A 123 2.98 -0.77 6.46
CA TYR A 123 3.09 0.15 7.59
C TYR A 123 4.51 0.71 7.75
N VAL A 124 5.50 -0.19 7.79
CA VAL A 124 6.91 0.17 7.96
C VAL A 124 7.42 1.00 6.79
N LEU A 125 6.97 0.70 5.57
CA LEU A 125 7.32 1.47 4.39
C LEU A 125 6.83 2.91 4.50
N ILE A 126 5.57 3.12 4.88
CA ILE A 126 5.01 4.46 5.06
C ILE A 126 5.70 5.21 6.21
N GLN A 127 6.03 4.54 7.32
CA GLN A 127 6.82 5.16 8.39
C GLN A 127 8.20 5.62 7.91
N ARG A 128 8.89 4.84 7.07
CA ARG A 128 10.19 5.22 6.51
C ARG A 128 10.08 6.42 5.56
N ILE A 129 9.06 6.43 4.70
CA ILE A 129 8.78 7.58 3.81
C ILE A 129 8.52 8.82 4.66
N LEU A 130 7.65 8.72 5.67
CA LEU A 130 7.35 9.80 6.58
C LEU A 130 8.61 10.31 7.33
N ALA A 131 9.46 9.40 7.79
CA ALA A 131 10.70 9.76 8.47
C ALA A 131 11.64 10.54 7.54
N HIS A 132 11.72 10.16 6.27
CA HIS A 132 12.50 10.90 5.27
C HIS A 132 11.92 12.30 5.02
N GLU A 133 10.61 12.42 4.83
CA GLU A 133 9.91 13.70 4.61
C GLU A 133 10.17 14.70 5.76
N PHE A 134 10.11 14.24 7.01
CA PHE A 134 10.30 15.08 8.19
C PHE A 134 11.73 15.09 8.76
N LYS A 135 12.68 14.40 8.11
CA LYS A 135 14.05 14.23 8.61
C LYS A 135 14.10 13.64 10.02
N PHE A 136 13.18 12.73 10.33
CA PHE A 136 13.20 11.95 11.57
C PHE A 136 14.18 10.77 11.46
N PRO A 137 14.61 10.22 12.60
CA PRO A 137 15.29 8.92 12.61
C PRO A 137 14.42 7.86 11.93
N LEU A 138 15.04 6.99 11.12
CA LEU A 138 14.34 5.86 10.52
C LEU A 138 13.85 4.90 11.62
N PRO A 139 12.69 4.25 11.42
CA PRO A 139 12.21 3.24 12.37
C PRO A 139 13.23 2.11 12.50
N VAL A 140 13.71 1.88 13.74
CA VAL A 140 14.80 0.95 14.08
C VAL A 140 14.34 -0.51 13.95
N THR A 141 13.09 -0.78 14.26
CA THR A 141 12.42 -2.08 14.09
C THR A 141 11.11 -1.86 13.35
N GLY A 142 10.77 -2.77 12.42
CA GLY A 142 9.40 -2.85 11.95
C GLY A 142 8.47 -3.24 13.10
N ALA A 143 7.23 -2.76 13.10
CA ALA A 143 6.22 -3.13 14.09
C ALA A 143 6.06 -4.65 14.22
#